data_AF-A0A3C0EPG5-F1
#
_entry.id   AF-A0A3C0EPG5-F1
#
_cell.length_a   1.000
_cell.length_b   1.000
_cell.length_c   1.000
_cell.angle_alpha   90.00
_cell.angle_beta   90.00
_cell.angle_gamma   90.00
#
_symmetry.space_group_name_H-M   'P 1'
#
loop_
_entity.id
_entity.type
_entity.pdbx_description
1 polymer ?
#
loop_
_entity_poly.entity_id
_entity_poly.type
_entity_poly.pdbx_seq_one_letter_code
_entity_poly.pdbx_strand_id
1 'polypeptide(L)'
;MILNFIILGFVLFMAYWWGNQGAFSAILHTAAVVTAGSLAFATWELWTVSVFMKLNAANAWGVGLLIPFVIYLQVFRLSYDKLIKSNVHFTTMINMIVGGLFGFISAVLAAGIVVVGISYMSLGPNILGYQPFLLGPDGRVSTNVGGALWIPVDSMSSNFYAKLSMGSFSNDTPLKKFMPDLVQQAGTFRMHVDGNATLVAKPGSIELVGSYTAKTPFTATDDTLIGIIGNEIRKGNHRILVFDTKWLFTKPPYNGVDSTLRISPTQVQLITYDVNDPDTPTQLIQPIGASKVTEEGQRSFIAFKDAQTMIAGTNPQADTIAFLFIIPQTRAPGDLLIRRQRVHVPDLADSSYIKDEPQITTVLGRLDESQTAVANTDTPEEGSIGNRQGNVSGMLATEISLSNKLPKQFSKNRYTGPMNYNSDNQILTINAEGVLSHENVSQANAIKEFYVPSHKAMVRVLVDLDKAQSLLGRSYATAAMVNSQVTLIDDKGSKWQPSGYALLQEGKIRVLKDPDHPLRVAKQLPIADMRKGEELYLYFEVDRGRVITRYELGHANQDVRLTVPE
;
A
#
# COMPACT_ATOMS: atom_id res chain seq x y z
N MET A 1 18.67 10.20 -10.57
CA MET A 1 19.91 10.93 -10.90
C MET A 1 19.89 12.36 -10.39
N ILE A 2 18.78 13.10 -10.45
CA ILE A 2 18.71 14.48 -9.92
C ILE A 2 19.11 14.54 -8.44
N LEU A 3 18.65 13.58 -7.62
CA LEU A 3 19.00 13.57 -6.20
C LEU A 3 20.52 13.45 -5.97
N ASN A 4 21.25 12.71 -6.81
CA ASN A 4 22.71 12.59 -6.70
C ASN A 4 23.40 13.94 -6.86
N PHE A 5 22.98 14.75 -7.83
CA PHE A 5 23.56 16.08 -8.02
C PHE A 5 23.24 17.02 -6.86
N ILE A 6 22.01 16.95 -6.32
CA ILE A 6 21.61 17.74 -5.15
C ILE A 6 22.47 17.37 -3.94
N ILE A 7 22.62 16.07 -3.63
CA ILE A 7 23.40 15.60 -2.49
C ILE A 7 24.88 15.92 -2.67
N LEU A 8 25.45 15.69 -3.85
CA LEU A 8 26.84 16.04 -4.14
C LEU A 8 27.09 17.54 -3.97
N GLY A 9 26.23 18.38 -4.54
CA GLY A 9 26.31 19.83 -4.42
C GLY A 9 26.21 20.29 -2.96
N PHE A 10 25.26 19.74 -2.20
CA PHE A 10 25.09 20.05 -0.78
C PHE A 10 26.32 19.66 0.06
N VAL A 11 26.87 18.47 -0.15
CA VAL A 11 28.05 17.98 0.58
C VAL A 11 29.28 18.85 0.27
N LEU A 12 29.53 19.18 -1.00
CA LEU A 12 30.63 20.06 -1.39
C LEU A 12 30.46 21.48 -0.85
N PHE A 13 29.23 22.02 -0.91
CA PHE A 13 28.91 23.33 -0.37
C PHE A 13 29.18 23.40 1.14
N MET A 14 28.73 22.41 1.89
CA MET A 14 28.93 22.37 3.34
C MET A 14 30.40 22.21 3.72
N ALA A 15 31.15 21.36 3.02
CA ALA A 15 32.59 21.23 3.23
C ALA A 15 33.31 22.57 2.96
N TYR A 16 33.02 23.23 1.84
CA TYR A 16 33.60 24.53 1.51
C TYR A 16 33.22 25.62 2.54
N TRP A 17 31.93 25.73 2.87
CA TRP A 17 31.42 26.74 3.79
C TRP A 17 32.07 26.64 5.16
N TRP A 18 32.14 25.43 5.72
CA TRP A 18 32.72 25.20 7.04
C TRP A 18 34.25 25.29 7.05
N GLY A 19 34.92 25.00 5.93
CA GLY A 19 36.33 25.32 5.75
C GLY A 19 36.63 26.81 5.92
N ASN A 20 35.72 27.68 5.48
CA ASN A 20 35.88 29.14 5.60
C ASN A 20 35.49 29.68 6.98
N GLN A 21 34.56 29.04 7.69
CA GLN A 21 34.11 29.47 9.03
C GLN A 21 35.11 29.12 10.15
N GLY A 22 36.03 28.18 9.90
CA GLY A 22 37.10 27.80 10.81
C GLY A 22 36.88 26.46 11.52
N ALA A 23 38.00 25.84 11.92
CA ALA A 23 38.04 24.46 12.40
C ALA A 23 37.20 24.24 13.68
N PHE A 24 37.34 25.11 14.68
CA PHE A 24 36.64 24.97 15.95
C PHE A 24 35.11 25.07 15.79
N SER A 25 34.66 26.04 14.97
CA SER A 25 33.24 26.22 14.67
C SER A 25 32.63 25.00 13.96
N ALA A 26 33.37 24.42 13.00
CA ALA A 26 32.93 23.21 12.29
C ALA A 26 32.83 21.97 13.20
N ILE A 27 33.78 21.81 14.14
CA ILE A 27 33.74 20.73 15.13
C ILE A 27 32.50 20.86 16.02
N LEU A 28 32.23 22.06 16.54
CA LEU A 28 31.05 22.33 17.36
C LEU A 28 29.75 22.08 16.60
N HIS A 29 29.67 22.49 15.34
CA HIS A 29 28.52 22.20 14.51
C HIS A 29 28.34 20.70 14.27
N THR A 30 29.43 19.97 14.02
CA THR A 30 29.36 18.51 13.85
C THR A 30 28.87 17.84 15.13
N ALA A 31 29.36 18.26 16.30
CA ALA A 31 28.86 17.77 17.57
C ALA A 31 27.35 18.04 17.73
N ALA A 32 26.88 19.24 17.35
CA ALA A 32 25.46 19.57 17.35
C ALA A 32 24.62 18.71 16.39
N VAL A 33 25.14 18.39 15.20
CA VAL A 33 24.47 17.49 14.24
C VAL A 33 24.37 16.07 14.81
N VAL A 34 25.45 15.55 15.40
CA VAL A 34 25.48 14.21 16.01
C VAL A 34 24.51 14.12 17.19
N THR A 35 24.49 15.12 18.09
CA THR A 35 23.57 15.11 19.23
C THR A 35 22.12 15.33 18.80
N ALA A 36 21.85 16.24 17.87
CA ALA A 36 20.52 16.47 17.32
C ALA A 36 19.96 15.23 16.62
N GLY A 37 20.76 14.57 15.79
CA GLY A 37 20.35 13.34 15.11
C GLY A 37 20.08 12.20 16.08
N SER A 38 20.91 12.06 17.12
CA SER A 38 20.71 11.04 18.16
C SER A 38 19.41 11.25 18.93
N LEU A 39 19.11 12.49 19.33
CA LEU A 39 17.84 12.83 19.97
C LEU A 39 16.64 12.67 19.03
N ALA A 40 16.80 13.02 17.75
CA ALA A 40 15.75 12.84 16.75
C ALA A 40 15.38 11.36 16.60
N PHE A 41 16.36 10.45 16.48
CA PHE A 41 16.10 9.02 16.44
C PHE A 41 15.53 8.48 17.76
N ALA A 42 16.04 8.92 18.90
CA ALA A 42 15.58 8.47 20.22
C ALA A 42 14.11 8.87 20.50
N THR A 43 13.67 10.02 19.98
CA THR A 43 12.30 10.54 20.19
C THR A 43 11.39 10.35 18.99
N TRP A 44 11.87 9.69 17.93
CA TRP A 44 11.18 9.61 16.63
C TRP A 44 9.77 9.03 16.75
N GLU A 45 9.67 7.84 17.34
CA GLU A 45 8.39 7.14 17.46
C GLU A 45 7.40 7.91 18.34
N LEU A 46 7.89 8.55 19.41
CA LEU A 46 7.08 9.38 20.31
C LEU A 46 6.42 10.53 19.53
N TRP A 47 7.21 11.28 18.74
CA TRP A 47 6.69 12.38 17.93
C TRP A 47 5.78 11.91 16.81
N THR A 48 6.15 10.82 16.11
CA THR A 48 5.34 10.24 15.04
C THR A 48 3.96 9.82 15.55
N VAL A 49 3.90 9.01 16.61
CA VAL A 49 2.64 8.45 17.11
C VAL A 49 1.79 9.51 17.83
N SER A 50 2.40 10.33 18.68
CA SER A 50 1.64 11.23 19.57
C SER A 50 1.09 12.46 18.84
N VAL A 51 1.84 12.97 17.84
CA VAL A 51 1.57 14.24 17.16
C VAL A 51 1.26 14.02 15.69
N PHE A 52 2.22 13.51 14.91
CA PHE A 52 2.13 13.57 13.45
C PHE A 52 1.13 12.59 12.84
N MET A 53 0.88 11.43 13.46
CA MET A 53 -0.15 10.48 13.00
C MET A 53 -1.56 11.10 13.02
N LYS A 54 -1.84 12.03 13.96
CA LYS A 54 -3.13 12.72 14.04
C LYS A 54 -3.31 13.79 12.97
N LEU A 55 -2.21 14.39 12.50
CA LEU A 55 -2.21 15.47 11.51
C LEU A 55 -2.20 14.92 10.08
N ASN A 56 -1.30 13.98 9.80
CA ASN A 56 -1.17 13.34 8.51
C ASN A 56 -0.45 12.00 8.67
N ALA A 57 -1.23 10.93 8.84
CA ALA A 57 -0.69 9.58 9.06
C ALA A 57 0.19 9.09 7.90
N ALA A 58 -0.12 9.47 6.65
CA ALA A 58 0.63 9.01 5.47
C ALA A 58 2.08 9.50 5.47
N ASN A 59 2.34 10.69 6.05
CA ASN A 59 3.67 11.31 6.12
C ASN A 59 4.25 11.36 7.54
N ALA A 60 3.56 10.78 8.52
CA ALA A 60 3.89 10.95 9.94
C ALA A 60 5.27 10.41 10.32
N TRP A 61 5.70 9.30 9.71
CA TRP A 61 7.02 8.72 9.96
C TRP A 61 8.13 9.61 9.41
N GLY A 62 7.99 10.14 8.19
CA GLY A 62 8.99 11.06 7.64
C GLY A 62 9.08 12.37 8.40
N VAL A 63 7.94 13.03 8.62
CA VAL A 63 7.89 14.33 9.32
C VAL A 63 8.29 14.19 10.80
N GLY A 64 7.94 13.07 11.43
CA GLY A 64 8.31 12.78 12.82
C GLY A 64 9.80 12.58 13.06
N LEU A 65 10.60 12.32 12.02
CA LEU A 65 12.06 12.36 12.12
C LEU A 65 12.60 13.77 11.82
N LEU A 66 12.14 14.37 10.72
CA LEU A 66 12.72 15.59 10.17
C LEU A 66 12.47 16.81 11.05
N ILE A 67 11.24 17.00 11.55
CA ILE A 67 10.91 18.17 12.36
C ILE A 67 11.68 18.18 13.68
N PRO A 68 11.67 17.10 14.49
CA PRO A 68 12.48 17.06 15.71
C PRO A 68 13.97 17.27 15.44
N PHE A 69 14.52 16.67 14.37
CA PHE A 69 15.92 16.88 14.00
C PHE A 69 16.23 18.37 13.76
N VAL A 70 15.42 19.08 12.97
CA VAL A 70 15.61 20.51 12.70
C VAL A 70 15.49 21.33 13.98
N ILE A 71 14.50 21.04 14.82
CA ILE A 71 14.31 21.73 16.11
C ILE A 71 15.52 21.53 17.02
N TYR A 72 15.95 20.29 17.24
CA TYR A 72 17.10 20.00 18.09
C TYR A 72 18.38 20.63 17.54
N LEU A 73 18.62 20.55 16.23
CA LEU A 73 19.78 21.18 15.60
C LEU A 73 19.77 22.70 15.80
N GLN A 74 18.61 23.34 15.63
CA GLN A 74 18.47 24.79 15.84
C GLN A 74 18.68 25.17 17.31
N VAL A 75 18.15 24.39 18.25
CA VAL A 75 18.36 24.61 19.70
C VAL A 75 19.83 24.49 20.05
N PHE A 76 20.53 23.44 19.60
CA PHE A 76 21.95 23.28 19.87
C PHE A 76 22.76 24.39 19.21
N ARG A 77 22.42 24.79 17.98
CA ARG A 77 23.03 25.91 17.26
C ARG A 77 22.99 27.19 18.09
N LEU A 78 21.79 27.61 18.48
CA LEU A 78 21.61 28.83 19.27
C LEU A 78 22.26 28.72 20.65
N SER A 79 22.26 27.53 21.24
CA SER A 79 22.88 27.30 22.54
C SER A 79 24.38 27.51 22.49
N TYR A 80 25.09 26.92 21.53
CA TYR A 80 26.54 27.11 21.49
C TYR A 80 26.92 28.51 21.00
N ASP A 81 26.18 29.12 20.07
CA ASP A 81 26.42 30.50 19.63
C ASP A 81 26.30 31.48 20.83
N LYS A 82 25.45 31.16 21.83
CA LYS A 82 25.30 31.95 23.06
C LYS A 82 26.32 31.60 24.15
N LEU A 83 26.64 30.33 24.34
CA LEU A 83 27.53 29.85 25.39
C LEU A 83 29.01 30.07 25.04
N ILE A 84 29.37 29.98 23.77
CA ILE A 84 30.74 30.07 23.27
C ILE A 84 30.90 31.43 22.60
N LYS A 85 31.34 32.41 23.39
CA LYS A 85 31.45 33.82 22.96
C LYS A 85 32.67 34.11 22.07
N SER A 86 33.62 33.17 21.96
CA SER A 86 34.87 33.38 21.23
C SER A 86 35.29 32.12 20.49
N ASN A 87 35.94 32.30 19.33
CA ASN A 87 36.39 31.24 18.45
C ASN A 87 37.90 31.03 18.60
N VAL A 88 38.37 29.79 18.43
CA VAL A 88 39.80 29.49 18.44
C VAL A 88 40.36 29.75 17.04
N HIS A 89 41.35 30.64 16.95
CA HIS A 89 41.98 31.00 15.69
C HIS A 89 43.13 30.05 15.36
N PHE A 90 42.94 29.25 14.29
CA PHE A 90 44.01 28.46 13.68
C PHE A 90 44.53 29.13 12.40
N THR A 91 45.63 28.59 11.84
CA THR A 91 46.12 29.00 10.52
C THR A 91 45.07 28.68 9.45
N THR A 92 45.06 29.46 8.36
CA THR A 92 44.09 29.30 7.26
C THR A 92 44.05 27.88 6.71
N MET A 93 45.21 27.22 6.58
CA MET A 93 45.29 25.84 6.11
C MET A 93 44.59 24.86 7.07
N ILE A 94 44.80 25.00 8.38
CA ILE A 94 44.14 24.15 9.38
C ILE A 94 42.63 24.41 9.37
N ASN A 95 42.21 25.66 9.33
CA ASN A 95 40.81 26.03 9.24
C ASN A 95 40.13 25.42 8.01
N MET A 96 40.76 25.50 6.86
CA MET A 96 40.20 24.99 5.61
C MET A 96 40.11 23.47 5.58
N ILE A 97 41.16 22.76 6.02
CA ILE A 97 41.20 21.29 6.01
C ILE A 97 40.28 20.71 7.08
N VAL A 98 40.46 21.13 8.33
CA VAL A 98 39.68 20.58 9.46
C VAL A 98 38.23 21.06 9.36
N GLY A 99 38.02 22.34 9.09
CA GLY A 99 36.68 22.88 8.86
C GLY A 99 35.98 22.19 7.69
N GLY A 100 36.69 21.92 6.60
CA GLY A 100 36.16 21.18 5.45
C GLY A 100 35.80 19.74 5.77
N LEU A 101 36.64 19.02 6.51
CA LEU A 101 36.38 17.63 6.92
C LEU A 101 35.15 17.53 7.84
N PHE A 102 35.08 18.36 8.88
CA PHE A 102 33.94 18.37 9.80
C PHE A 102 32.66 18.91 9.13
N GLY A 103 32.79 19.85 8.19
CA GLY A 103 31.72 20.27 7.29
C GLY A 103 31.19 19.11 6.44
N PHE A 104 32.07 18.31 5.84
CA PHE A 104 31.71 17.12 5.09
C PHE A 104 30.97 16.09 5.94
N ILE A 105 31.49 15.76 7.13
CA ILE A 105 30.84 14.82 8.06
C ILE A 105 29.44 15.32 8.45
N SER A 106 29.33 16.59 8.84
CA SER A 106 28.04 17.22 9.15
C SER A 106 27.05 17.12 7.98
N ALA A 107 27.52 17.36 6.76
CA ALA A 107 26.70 17.28 5.56
C ALA A 107 26.21 15.86 5.28
N VAL A 108 27.09 14.86 5.37
CA VAL A 108 26.75 13.45 5.17
C VAL A 108 25.70 13.01 6.18
N LEU A 109 25.88 13.35 7.47
CA LEU A 109 24.93 12.95 8.52
C LEU A 109 23.58 13.63 8.35
N ALA A 110 23.56 14.95 8.14
CA ALA A 110 22.32 15.72 7.97
C ALA A 110 21.57 15.32 6.69
N ALA A 111 22.28 15.22 5.55
CA ALA A 111 21.68 14.79 4.29
C ALA A 111 21.14 13.35 4.38
N GLY A 112 21.87 12.45 5.08
CA GLY A 112 21.40 11.08 5.31
C GLY A 112 20.11 11.02 6.11
N ILE A 113 19.98 11.80 7.21
CA ILE A 113 18.72 11.90 7.96
C ILE A 113 17.60 12.44 7.08
N VAL A 114 17.89 13.45 6.25
CA VAL A 114 16.90 14.03 5.31
C VAL A 114 16.44 12.99 4.30
N VAL A 115 17.35 12.26 3.66
CA VAL A 115 17.01 11.21 2.68
C VAL A 115 16.20 10.09 3.32
N VAL A 116 16.58 9.65 4.53
CA VAL A 116 15.82 8.65 5.29
C VAL A 116 14.42 9.17 5.65
N GLY A 117 14.30 10.39 6.18
CA GLY A 117 13.02 10.97 6.56
C GLY A 117 12.09 11.20 5.37
N ILE A 118 12.59 11.79 4.28
CA ILE A 118 11.81 11.91 3.03
C ILE A 118 11.40 10.54 2.52
N SER A 119 12.24 9.53 2.74
CA SER A 119 11.93 8.17 2.30
C SER A 119 10.75 7.53 3.06
N TYR A 120 10.45 8.00 4.26
CA TYR A 120 9.27 7.62 5.06
C TYR A 120 8.03 8.50 4.80
N MET A 121 8.01 9.23 3.69
CA MET A 121 6.83 9.97 3.23
C MET A 121 6.09 9.15 2.17
N SER A 122 4.79 9.42 2.02
CA SER A 122 3.91 8.82 1.01
C SER A 122 4.20 9.40 -0.38
N LEU A 123 5.40 9.17 -0.87
CA LEU A 123 5.87 9.51 -2.21
C LEU A 123 5.94 8.23 -3.06
N GLY A 124 6.07 8.37 -4.37
CA GLY A 124 6.31 7.22 -5.24
C GLY A 124 7.60 6.46 -4.90
N PRO A 125 7.75 5.23 -5.43
CA PRO A 125 8.91 4.39 -5.16
C PRO A 125 10.23 5.05 -5.58
N ASN A 126 10.19 5.84 -6.66
CA ASN A 126 11.31 6.61 -7.18
C ASN A 126 11.23 8.08 -6.75
N ILE A 127 12.26 8.54 -6.03
CA ILE A 127 12.41 9.94 -5.63
C ILE A 127 13.56 10.56 -6.42
N LEU A 128 13.27 11.37 -7.45
CA LEU A 128 14.29 12.08 -8.22
C LEU A 128 15.41 11.16 -8.79
N GLY A 129 15.02 9.93 -9.11
CA GLY A 129 15.87 8.84 -9.58
C GLY A 129 16.70 8.17 -8.48
N TYR A 130 16.25 8.21 -7.22
CA TYR A 130 16.74 7.41 -6.11
C TYR A 130 15.69 6.36 -5.74
N GLN A 131 16.09 5.09 -5.87
CA GLN A 131 15.27 3.90 -5.58
C GLN A 131 16.23 2.72 -5.34
N PRO A 132 16.84 2.61 -4.16
CA PRO A 132 17.94 1.66 -3.92
C PRO A 132 17.49 0.21 -3.79
N PHE A 133 16.19 -0.04 -3.63
CA PHE A 133 15.61 -1.38 -3.54
C PHE A 133 14.52 -1.57 -4.58
N LEU A 134 14.21 -2.81 -4.91
CA LEU A 134 13.10 -3.24 -5.74
C LEU A 134 12.48 -4.50 -5.14
N LEU A 135 11.24 -4.80 -5.51
CA LEU A 135 10.67 -6.13 -5.32
C LEU A 135 11.07 -6.99 -6.52
N GLY A 136 11.78 -8.08 -6.26
CA GLY A 136 12.20 -9.05 -7.26
C GLY A 136 11.02 -9.90 -7.78
N PRO A 137 11.25 -10.69 -8.84
CA PRO A 137 10.27 -11.61 -9.41
C PRO A 137 9.86 -12.76 -8.48
N ASP A 138 10.46 -12.85 -7.29
CA ASP A 138 10.19 -13.81 -6.23
C ASP A 138 9.45 -13.18 -5.03
N GLY A 139 8.96 -11.94 -5.19
CA GLY A 139 8.26 -11.19 -4.14
C GLY A 139 9.18 -10.69 -3.02
N ARG A 140 10.51 -10.82 -3.18
CA ARG A 140 11.50 -10.44 -2.15
C ARG A 140 12.15 -9.10 -2.46
N VAL A 141 12.61 -8.43 -1.41
CA VAL A 141 13.32 -7.15 -1.56
C VAL A 141 14.74 -7.43 -2.05
N SER A 142 15.09 -6.90 -3.22
CA SER A 142 16.44 -6.94 -3.77
C SER A 142 17.01 -5.51 -3.90
N THR A 143 18.33 -5.41 -4.01
CA THR A 143 18.98 -4.13 -4.32
C THR A 143 18.76 -3.77 -5.79
N ASN A 144 18.58 -2.47 -6.05
CA ASN A 144 18.45 -1.93 -7.40
C ASN A 144 19.82 -1.45 -7.91
N VAL A 145 20.35 -2.12 -8.93
CA VAL A 145 21.63 -1.75 -9.53
C VAL A 145 21.50 -0.37 -10.20
N GLY A 146 22.24 0.61 -9.69
CA GLY A 146 22.18 2.00 -10.17
C GLY A 146 21.09 2.88 -9.53
N GLY A 147 20.27 2.33 -8.63
CA GLY A 147 19.26 3.09 -7.87
C GLY A 147 19.77 3.77 -6.60
N ALA A 148 21.02 3.49 -6.20
CA ALA A 148 21.67 4.04 -5.02
C ALA A 148 22.27 5.43 -5.25
N LEU A 149 22.61 6.12 -4.15
CA LEU A 149 23.30 7.41 -4.22
C LEU A 149 24.79 7.24 -4.53
N TRP A 150 25.38 8.19 -5.27
CA TRP A 150 26.83 8.22 -5.53
C TRP A 150 27.64 8.39 -4.25
N ILE A 151 27.17 9.29 -3.39
CA ILE A 151 27.61 9.37 -2.00
C ILE A 151 26.47 8.79 -1.17
N PRO A 152 26.61 7.57 -0.61
CA PRO A 152 25.54 6.88 0.11
C PRO A 152 25.34 7.47 1.51
N VAL A 153 24.93 8.75 1.56
CA VAL A 153 24.73 9.53 2.79
C VAL A 153 23.68 8.91 3.71
N ASP A 154 22.66 8.31 3.12
CA ASP A 154 21.62 7.51 3.78
C ASP A 154 22.23 6.33 4.56
N SER A 155 23.03 5.50 3.88
CA SER A 155 23.65 4.32 4.48
C SER A 155 24.76 4.70 5.46
N MET A 156 25.57 5.71 5.15
CA MET A 156 26.60 6.22 6.05
C MET A 156 25.99 6.76 7.34
N SER A 157 24.96 7.61 7.24
CA SER A 157 24.28 8.21 8.40
C SER A 157 23.54 7.15 9.21
N SER A 158 22.77 6.26 8.56
CA SER A 158 22.06 5.16 9.24
C SER A 158 23.03 4.26 10.01
N ASN A 159 24.13 3.84 9.39
CA ASN A 159 25.14 3.00 10.05
C ASN A 159 25.83 3.72 11.21
N PHE A 160 26.08 5.03 11.08
CA PHE A 160 26.66 5.84 12.12
C PHE A 160 25.76 5.90 13.37
N TYR A 161 24.49 6.25 13.21
CA TYR A 161 23.54 6.32 14.34
C TYR A 161 23.20 4.94 14.90
N ALA A 162 23.13 3.90 14.06
CA ALA A 162 22.96 2.52 14.53
C ALA A 162 24.15 2.09 15.42
N LYS A 163 25.39 2.40 15.03
CA LYS A 163 26.58 2.14 15.86
C LYS A 163 26.57 2.94 17.16
N LEU A 164 26.22 4.23 17.11
CA LEU A 164 26.10 5.06 18.32
C LEU A 164 25.05 4.49 19.30
N SER A 165 23.91 4.02 18.78
CA SER A 165 22.83 3.45 19.59
C SER A 165 23.20 2.16 20.33
N MET A 166 24.24 1.46 19.88
CA MET A 166 24.76 0.26 20.56
C MET A 166 26.01 0.54 21.40
N GLY A 167 26.61 1.72 21.24
CA GLY A 167 27.85 2.12 21.90
C GLY A 167 27.59 3.28 22.86
N SER A 168 28.21 4.43 22.59
CA SER A 168 28.21 5.57 23.51
C SER A 168 26.85 6.14 23.86
N PHE A 169 25.81 5.90 23.05
CA PHE A 169 24.42 6.32 23.30
C PHE A 169 23.48 5.12 23.46
N SER A 170 23.97 4.01 24.01
CA SER A 170 23.14 2.84 24.32
C SER A 170 22.06 3.16 25.34
N ASN A 171 20.86 2.62 25.12
CA ASN A 171 19.74 2.60 26.05
C ASN A 171 19.01 1.25 25.94
N ASP A 172 17.89 1.10 26.65
CA ASP A 172 17.10 -0.14 26.65
C ASP A 172 16.45 -0.45 25.29
N THR A 173 16.30 0.57 24.43
CA THR A 173 15.65 0.45 23.11
C THR A 173 16.55 0.94 21.97
N PRO A 174 17.70 0.28 21.72
CA PRO A 174 18.69 0.79 20.79
C PRO A 174 18.18 0.69 19.34
N LEU A 175 18.41 1.75 18.55
CA LEU A 175 17.95 1.88 17.17
C LEU A 175 18.32 0.65 16.33
N LYS A 176 19.55 0.13 16.48
CA LYS A 176 20.02 -1.03 15.72
C LYS A 176 19.21 -2.31 15.96
N LYS A 177 18.67 -2.52 17.18
CA LYS A 177 17.88 -3.72 17.51
C LYS A 177 16.42 -3.56 17.09
N PHE A 178 15.83 -2.38 17.33
CA PHE A 178 14.40 -2.11 17.13
C PHE A 178 14.02 -1.60 15.73
N MET A 179 14.97 -1.02 14.99
CA MET A 179 14.81 -0.61 13.59
C MET A 179 16.03 -1.03 12.74
N PRO A 180 16.27 -2.35 12.58
CA PRO A 180 17.38 -2.84 11.76
C PRO A 180 17.23 -2.44 10.29
N ASP A 181 18.34 -2.32 9.57
CA ASP A 181 18.35 -2.01 8.13
C ASP A 181 17.47 -0.81 7.76
N LEU A 182 17.63 0.30 8.50
CA LEU A 182 16.77 1.48 8.41
C LEU A 182 16.61 2.02 6.98
N VAL A 183 17.66 1.94 6.16
CA VAL A 183 17.63 2.37 4.75
C VAL A 183 16.73 1.46 3.91
N GLN A 184 16.78 0.14 4.14
CA GLN A 184 15.88 -0.82 3.49
C GLN A 184 14.44 -0.60 3.93
N GLN A 185 14.20 -0.41 5.22
CA GLN A 185 12.86 -0.06 5.71
C GLN A 185 12.35 1.24 5.08
N ALA A 186 13.18 2.27 4.98
CA ALA A 186 12.81 3.54 4.36
C ALA A 186 12.53 3.41 2.84
N GLY A 187 13.32 2.61 2.13
CA GLY A 187 13.13 2.38 0.70
C GLY A 187 11.88 1.55 0.39
N THR A 188 11.65 0.50 1.18
CA THR A 188 10.50 -0.40 1.02
C THR A 188 9.19 0.19 1.53
N PHE A 189 9.23 1.20 2.41
CA PHE A 189 8.04 1.90 2.91
C PHE A 189 7.15 2.45 1.79
N ARG A 190 7.75 2.91 0.68
CA ARG A 190 7.06 3.48 -0.49
C ARG A 190 6.78 2.46 -1.59
N MET A 191 7.05 1.18 -1.33
CA MET A 191 6.75 0.10 -2.26
C MET A 191 5.41 -0.51 -1.86
N HIS A 192 4.39 -0.17 -2.62
CA HIS A 192 3.05 -0.71 -2.49
C HIS A 192 2.47 -0.90 -3.89
N VAL A 193 1.65 -1.94 -4.02
CA VAL A 193 1.00 -2.30 -5.29
C VAL A 193 0.03 -1.22 -5.72
N ASP A 194 -0.68 -0.63 -4.75
CA ASP A 194 -1.76 0.31 -4.99
C ASP A 194 -1.44 1.67 -4.37
N GLY A 195 -1.40 2.73 -5.19
CA GLY A 195 -1.12 4.11 -4.81
C GLY A 195 -1.93 4.64 -3.63
N ASN A 196 -3.13 4.07 -3.40
CA ASN A 196 -4.05 4.47 -2.35
C ASN A 196 -4.02 3.56 -1.12
N ALA A 197 -3.17 2.52 -1.11
CA ALA A 197 -2.96 1.67 0.05
C ALA A 197 -2.35 2.47 1.20
N THR A 198 -2.88 2.30 2.41
CA THR A 198 -2.30 2.97 3.57
C THR A 198 -0.97 2.34 3.96
N LEU A 199 0.02 3.19 4.25
CA LEU A 199 1.39 2.76 4.55
C LEU A 199 1.64 2.51 6.05
N VAL A 200 0.73 2.97 6.90
CA VAL A 200 0.91 3.04 8.34
C VAL A 200 -0.28 2.44 9.07
N ALA A 201 -0.03 1.62 10.09
CA ALA A 201 -1.06 1.16 11.02
C ALA A 201 -1.09 2.04 12.27
N LYS A 202 -2.28 2.25 12.84
CA LYS A 202 -2.46 3.01 14.09
C LYS A 202 -2.16 2.12 15.30
N PRO A 203 -1.65 2.62 16.43
CA PRO A 203 -1.48 1.76 17.61
C PRO A 203 -2.79 1.09 18.09
N GLY A 204 -2.68 -0.17 18.50
CA GLY A 204 -3.80 -0.98 19.04
C GLY A 204 -4.87 -1.29 18.01
N SER A 205 -4.46 -1.42 16.77
CA SER A 205 -5.33 -1.61 15.63
C SER A 205 -5.18 -3.03 15.06
N ILE A 206 -3.96 -3.57 15.14
CA ILE A 206 -3.61 -4.95 14.82
C ILE A 206 -3.35 -5.69 16.12
N GLU A 207 -3.93 -6.87 16.25
CA GLU A 207 -3.77 -7.76 17.40
C GLU A 207 -3.23 -9.10 16.95
N LEU A 208 -2.27 -9.66 17.69
CA LEU A 208 -1.82 -11.04 17.49
C LEU A 208 -2.82 -11.98 18.17
N VAL A 209 -3.48 -12.83 17.39
CA VAL A 209 -4.49 -13.79 17.87
C VAL A 209 -3.90 -15.19 18.03
N GLY A 210 -2.87 -15.53 17.24
CA GLY A 210 -2.20 -16.82 17.33
C GLY A 210 -0.77 -16.78 16.84
N SER A 211 0.07 -17.62 17.44
CA SER A 211 1.41 -17.92 16.97
C SER A 211 1.54 -19.43 16.79
N TYR A 212 2.18 -19.86 15.72
CA TYR A 212 2.36 -21.28 15.42
C TYR A 212 3.79 -21.49 14.94
N THR A 213 4.43 -22.57 15.38
CA THR A 213 5.78 -22.89 14.94
C THR A 213 6.00 -24.38 14.78
N ALA A 214 6.76 -24.76 13.75
CA ALA A 214 7.22 -26.12 13.55
C ALA A 214 8.68 -26.14 13.11
N LYS A 215 9.44 -27.13 13.59
CA LYS A 215 10.79 -27.40 13.09
C LYS A 215 10.70 -28.14 11.77
N THR A 216 11.66 -27.90 10.89
CA THR A 216 11.79 -28.66 9.65
C THR A 216 12.63 -29.93 9.88
N PRO A 217 12.43 -31.04 9.13
CA PRO A 217 11.56 -31.18 7.96
C PRO A 217 10.07 -31.18 8.32
N PHE A 218 9.28 -30.33 7.66
CA PHE A 218 7.85 -30.19 7.91
C PHE A 218 7.08 -31.09 6.95
N THR A 219 6.24 -31.97 7.49
CA THR A 219 5.44 -32.89 6.67
C THR A 219 4.06 -32.27 6.49
N ALA A 220 3.90 -31.41 5.49
CA ALA A 220 2.59 -30.85 5.17
C ALA A 220 1.69 -31.94 4.55
N THR A 221 0.38 -31.85 4.81
CA THR A 221 -0.62 -32.74 4.19
C THR A 221 -0.87 -32.44 2.71
N ASP A 222 -0.39 -31.30 2.20
CA ASP A 222 -0.61 -30.81 0.83
C ASP A 222 0.73 -30.50 0.12
N ASP A 223 1.07 -31.33 -0.87
CA ASP A 223 2.30 -31.22 -1.67
C ASP A 223 2.39 -29.90 -2.46
N THR A 224 1.27 -29.24 -2.76
CA THR A 224 1.23 -27.97 -3.50
C THR A 224 1.74 -26.80 -2.67
N LEU A 225 1.36 -26.76 -1.38
CA LEU A 225 1.87 -25.79 -0.40
C LEU A 225 3.38 -25.96 -0.21
N ILE A 226 3.89 -27.20 -0.21
CA ILE A 226 5.34 -27.46 -0.11
C ILE A 226 6.09 -26.88 -1.30
N GLY A 227 5.56 -27.03 -2.52
CA GLY A 227 6.15 -26.47 -3.74
C GLY A 227 6.26 -24.95 -3.71
N ILE A 228 5.33 -24.28 -3.03
CA ILE A 228 5.25 -22.81 -2.93
C ILE A 228 6.11 -22.25 -1.82
N ILE A 229 6.09 -22.90 -0.65
CA ILE A 229 6.88 -22.50 0.51
C ILE A 229 8.39 -22.68 0.23
N GLY A 230 8.73 -23.60 -0.68
CA GLY A 230 10.06 -23.79 -1.22
C GLY A 230 10.83 -24.92 -0.53
N ASN A 231 11.95 -25.33 -1.12
CA ASN A 231 12.70 -26.51 -0.67
C ASN A 231 13.33 -26.36 0.74
N GLU A 232 13.34 -25.16 1.33
CA GLU A 232 13.91 -24.94 2.68
C GLU A 232 13.16 -25.71 3.77
N ILE A 233 11.85 -25.97 3.61
CA ILE A 233 11.09 -26.76 4.59
C ILE A 233 11.42 -28.26 4.57
N ARG A 234 12.14 -28.73 3.55
CA ARG A 234 12.65 -30.11 3.46
C ARG A 234 14.00 -30.26 4.15
N LYS A 235 14.70 -29.15 4.44
CA LYS A 235 16.01 -29.15 5.10
C LYS A 235 15.82 -29.04 6.61
N GLY A 236 16.51 -29.85 7.42
CA GLY A 236 16.33 -29.90 8.88
C GLY A 236 16.89 -28.73 9.70
N ASN A 237 17.29 -27.63 9.06
CA ASN A 237 17.99 -26.49 9.69
C ASN A 237 17.13 -25.22 9.80
N HIS A 238 15.85 -25.30 9.47
CA HIS A 238 14.91 -24.18 9.47
C HIS A 238 13.75 -24.39 10.43
N ARG A 239 12.95 -23.34 10.61
CA ARG A 239 11.74 -23.32 11.41
C ARG A 239 10.68 -22.53 10.65
N ILE A 240 9.47 -23.05 10.65
CA ILE A 240 8.29 -22.38 10.14
C ILE A 240 7.67 -21.58 11.28
N LEU A 241 7.25 -20.36 10.98
CA LEU A 241 6.51 -19.48 11.86
C LEU A 241 5.26 -18.97 11.16
N VAL A 242 4.11 -19.08 11.81
CA VAL A 242 2.86 -18.47 11.36
C VAL A 242 2.33 -17.56 12.46
N PHE A 243 2.04 -16.32 12.09
CA PHE A 243 1.44 -15.33 13.00
C PHE A 243 0.07 -14.95 12.49
N ASP A 244 -0.96 -15.33 13.23
CA ASP A 244 -2.35 -15.04 12.93
C ASP A 244 -2.75 -13.71 13.58
N THR A 245 -3.14 -12.75 12.76
CA THR A 245 -3.35 -11.36 13.16
C THR A 245 -4.76 -10.93 12.85
N LYS A 246 -5.36 -10.16 13.77
CA LYS A 246 -6.67 -9.54 13.60
C LYS A 246 -6.51 -8.06 13.33
N TRP A 247 -7.17 -7.61 12.28
CA TRP A 247 -7.14 -6.25 11.77
C TRP A 247 -8.47 -5.58 12.07
N LEU A 248 -8.48 -4.51 12.87
CA LEU A 248 -9.70 -3.82 13.29
C LEU A 248 -9.93 -2.53 12.49
N PHE A 249 -10.93 -2.50 11.60
CA PHE A 249 -11.13 -1.35 10.69
C PHE A 249 -11.77 -0.11 11.34
N THR A 250 -12.13 -0.18 12.62
CA THR A 250 -12.83 0.89 13.38
C THR A 250 -11.95 2.09 13.74
N LYS A 251 -10.68 2.14 13.33
CA LYS A 251 -9.72 3.22 13.65
C LYS A 251 -9.01 3.72 12.39
N PRO A 252 -9.33 4.90 11.82
CA PRO A 252 -8.58 5.44 10.68
C PRO A 252 -7.12 5.77 11.05
N PRO A 253 -6.16 5.62 10.11
CA PRO A 253 -6.32 5.29 8.69
C PRO A 253 -5.81 3.88 8.42
N TYR A 254 -6.71 2.92 8.25
CA TYR A 254 -6.32 1.62 7.72
C TYR A 254 -6.43 1.54 6.21
N ASN A 255 -7.29 2.37 5.68
CA ASN A 255 -7.69 2.35 4.31
C ASN A 255 -7.60 3.81 3.87
N GLY A 256 -7.01 4.05 2.69
CA GLY A 256 -6.92 5.37 2.11
C GLY A 256 -8.32 5.89 1.79
N VAL A 257 -8.67 5.92 0.52
CA VAL A 257 -9.92 6.56 0.06
C VAL A 257 -11.10 5.58 -0.02
N ASP A 258 -10.90 4.27 0.24
CA ASP A 258 -11.97 3.26 0.26
C ASP A 258 -11.89 2.34 1.49
N SER A 259 -12.81 1.37 1.63
CA SER A 259 -12.94 0.48 2.80
C SER A 259 -12.13 -0.82 2.70
N THR A 260 -11.26 -0.99 1.70
CA THR A 260 -10.57 -2.27 1.45
C THR A 260 -9.16 -2.31 2.04
N LEU A 261 -8.89 -3.35 2.84
CA LEU A 261 -7.55 -3.62 3.36
C LEU A 261 -6.65 -4.13 2.25
N ARG A 262 -5.48 -3.53 2.07
CA ARG A 262 -4.49 -3.95 1.08
C ARG A 262 -3.14 -4.10 1.71
N ILE A 263 -2.58 -5.30 1.69
CA ILE A 263 -1.28 -5.56 2.32
C ILE A 263 -0.33 -6.10 1.27
N SER A 264 0.70 -5.31 0.98
CA SER A 264 1.83 -5.72 0.14
C SER A 264 2.89 -6.44 0.98
N PRO A 265 3.71 -7.32 0.38
CA PRO A 265 4.71 -8.12 1.11
C PRO A 265 5.70 -7.27 1.92
N THR A 266 6.09 -6.11 1.39
CA THR A 266 7.01 -5.13 2.03
C THR A 266 6.46 -4.48 3.29
N GLN A 267 5.14 -4.53 3.49
CA GLN A 267 4.49 -3.89 4.63
C GLN A 267 4.51 -4.78 5.89
N VAL A 268 4.89 -6.05 5.76
CA VAL A 268 4.95 -7.00 6.86
C VAL A 268 6.34 -7.61 6.92
N GLN A 269 7.01 -7.48 8.06
CA GLN A 269 8.39 -7.92 8.25
C GLN A 269 8.55 -8.53 9.64
N LEU A 270 9.29 -9.63 9.74
CA LEU A 270 9.63 -10.22 11.03
C LEU A 270 11.04 -9.76 11.42
N ILE A 271 11.17 -9.12 12.59
CA ILE A 271 12.46 -8.88 13.22
C ILE A 271 12.90 -10.18 13.90
N THR A 272 14.11 -10.63 13.62
CA THR A 272 14.70 -11.82 14.23
C THR A 272 16.03 -11.49 14.90
N TYR A 273 16.33 -12.17 16.00
CA TYR A 273 17.61 -12.11 16.68
C TYR A 273 18.31 -13.46 16.65
N ASP A 274 19.64 -13.46 16.75
CA ASP A 274 20.40 -14.70 16.89
C ASP A 274 20.29 -15.21 18.32
N VAL A 275 19.98 -16.49 18.49
CA VAL A 275 19.79 -17.11 19.80
C VAL A 275 21.14 -17.30 20.51
N ASN A 276 22.22 -17.47 19.73
CA ASN A 276 23.55 -17.75 20.27
C ASN A 276 24.35 -16.48 20.56
N ASP A 277 24.01 -15.37 19.90
CA ASP A 277 24.68 -14.08 20.07
C ASP A 277 23.67 -12.91 20.03
N PRO A 278 23.22 -12.43 21.20
CA PRO A 278 22.29 -11.30 21.32
C PRO A 278 22.83 -9.95 20.79
N ASP A 279 24.13 -9.85 20.51
CA ASP A 279 24.77 -8.66 19.94
C ASP A 279 24.88 -8.71 18.41
N THR A 280 24.61 -9.88 17.81
CA THR A 280 24.45 -10.01 16.36
C THR A 280 23.30 -9.11 15.89
N PRO A 281 23.49 -8.34 14.79
CA PRO A 281 22.43 -7.48 14.25
C PRO A 281 21.13 -8.23 14.02
N THR A 282 20.02 -7.61 14.42
CA THR A 282 18.69 -8.13 14.09
C THR A 282 18.48 -8.10 12.59
N GLN A 283 17.77 -9.10 12.06
CA GLN A 283 17.51 -9.23 10.63
C GLN A 283 16.01 -9.09 10.35
N LEU A 284 15.70 -8.45 9.22
CA LEU A 284 14.34 -8.36 8.68
C LEU A 284 14.07 -9.51 7.71
N ILE A 285 13.09 -10.34 8.03
CA ILE A 285 12.61 -11.43 7.18
C ILE A 285 11.25 -11.05 6.60
N GLN A 286 11.10 -11.18 5.28
CA GLN A 286 9.81 -10.98 4.61
C GLN A 286 8.94 -12.24 4.71
N PRO A 287 7.60 -12.12 4.74
CA PRO A 287 6.71 -13.26 4.66
C PRO A 287 6.81 -13.95 3.29
N ILE A 288 6.59 -15.25 3.27
CA ILE A 288 6.51 -16.06 2.03
C ILE A 288 5.12 -15.96 1.41
N GLY A 289 4.12 -15.70 2.23
CA GLY A 289 2.74 -15.59 1.85
C GLY A 289 1.88 -15.38 3.08
N ALA A 290 0.58 -15.38 2.85
CA ALA A 290 -0.37 -15.19 3.91
C ALA A 290 -1.70 -15.85 3.61
N SER A 291 -2.40 -16.24 4.67
CA SER A 291 -3.72 -16.84 4.60
C SER A 291 -4.77 -15.87 5.11
N LYS A 292 -5.88 -15.74 4.36
CA LYS A 292 -7.05 -14.95 4.76
C LYS A 292 -8.27 -15.85 4.92
N VAL A 293 -9.19 -15.43 5.78
CA VAL A 293 -10.51 -16.07 5.90
C VAL A 293 -11.40 -15.60 4.74
N THR A 294 -12.01 -16.53 4.01
CA THR A 294 -12.96 -16.26 2.93
C THR A 294 -14.36 -16.02 3.49
N GLU A 295 -15.29 -15.53 2.67
CA GLU A 295 -16.70 -15.33 3.08
C GLU A 295 -17.38 -16.62 3.55
N GLU A 296 -16.93 -17.77 3.02
CA GLU A 296 -17.40 -19.11 3.40
C GLU A 296 -16.81 -19.61 4.74
N GLY A 297 -15.95 -18.81 5.38
CA GLY A 297 -15.28 -19.15 6.64
C GLY A 297 -14.09 -20.10 6.49
N GLN A 298 -13.74 -20.49 5.26
CA GLN A 298 -12.52 -21.26 4.98
C GLN A 298 -11.29 -20.34 4.88
N ARG A 299 -10.09 -20.90 4.94
CA ARG A 299 -8.85 -20.16 4.78
C ARG A 299 -8.24 -20.38 3.40
N SER A 300 -7.89 -19.28 2.74
CA SER A 300 -7.20 -19.25 1.44
C SER A 300 -5.81 -18.66 1.60
N PHE A 301 -4.78 -19.40 1.19
CA PHE A 301 -3.38 -19.01 1.23
C PHE A 301 -2.95 -18.39 -0.09
N ILE A 302 -2.42 -17.18 -0.01
CA ILE A 302 -1.85 -16.42 -1.12
C ILE A 302 -0.34 -16.35 -0.92
N ALA A 303 0.41 -16.93 -1.84
CA ALA A 303 1.87 -16.88 -1.86
C ALA A 303 2.36 -15.57 -2.47
N PHE A 304 3.31 -14.90 -1.83
CA PHE A 304 3.94 -13.69 -2.37
C PHE A 304 5.00 -14.06 -3.40
N LYS A 305 4.55 -14.41 -4.59
CA LYS A 305 5.42 -14.82 -5.70
C LYS A 305 5.96 -13.64 -6.50
N ASP A 306 5.28 -12.49 -6.49
CA ASP A 306 5.68 -11.33 -7.27
C ASP A 306 5.39 -10.00 -6.55
N ALA A 307 5.85 -8.90 -7.16
CA ALA A 307 5.69 -7.54 -6.64
C ALA A 307 4.25 -7.01 -6.68
N GLN A 308 3.34 -7.66 -7.41
CA GLN A 308 1.94 -7.26 -7.58
C GLN A 308 1.00 -8.01 -6.64
N THR A 309 1.47 -9.13 -6.08
CA THR A 309 0.69 -9.92 -5.15
C THR A 309 0.41 -9.11 -3.90
N MET A 310 -0.87 -8.99 -3.55
CA MET A 310 -1.30 -8.36 -2.33
C MET A 310 -2.44 -9.14 -1.69
N ILE A 311 -2.55 -9.04 -0.38
CA ILE A 311 -3.74 -9.51 0.32
C ILE A 311 -4.76 -8.39 0.33
N ALA A 312 -5.95 -8.68 -0.21
CA ALA A 312 -7.11 -7.82 -0.08
C ALA A 312 -8.06 -8.40 0.99
N GLY A 313 -8.38 -7.58 1.98
CA GLY A 313 -9.46 -7.85 2.94
C GLY A 313 -10.81 -7.44 2.36
N THR A 314 -11.83 -8.26 2.58
CA THR A 314 -13.19 -8.05 2.06
C THR A 314 -14.18 -7.63 3.15
N ASN A 315 -13.79 -7.72 4.44
CA ASN A 315 -14.70 -7.45 5.54
C ASN A 315 -14.58 -5.98 6.02
N PRO A 316 -15.68 -5.21 6.11
CA PRO A 316 -15.64 -3.82 6.56
C PRO A 316 -15.41 -3.63 8.08
N GLN A 317 -15.49 -4.67 8.91
CA GLN A 317 -15.36 -4.56 10.38
C GLN A 317 -14.04 -5.08 10.94
N ALA A 318 -13.69 -6.32 10.61
CA ALA A 318 -12.40 -6.90 10.96
C ALA A 318 -12.04 -8.04 10.02
N ASP A 319 -10.76 -8.18 9.73
CA ASP A 319 -10.21 -9.32 8.99
C ASP A 319 -9.17 -10.07 9.81
N THR A 320 -9.06 -11.37 9.55
CA THR A 320 -8.04 -12.22 10.17
C THR A 320 -7.09 -12.73 9.10
N ILE A 321 -5.81 -12.43 9.26
CA ILE A 321 -4.76 -12.71 8.29
C ILE A 321 -3.59 -13.38 9.00
N ALA A 322 -3.20 -14.56 8.53
CA ALA A 322 -2.04 -15.28 9.01
C ALA A 322 -0.86 -15.12 8.08
N PHE A 323 0.28 -14.67 8.58
CA PHE A 323 1.51 -14.50 7.80
C PHE A 323 2.48 -15.66 8.03
N LEU A 324 3.01 -16.22 6.95
CA LEU A 324 3.97 -17.32 6.97
C LEU A 324 5.41 -16.84 6.79
N PHE A 325 6.29 -17.27 7.68
CA PHE A 325 7.73 -17.01 7.62
C PHE A 325 8.53 -18.30 7.75
N ILE A 326 9.73 -18.30 7.17
CA ILE A 326 10.76 -19.30 7.44
C ILE A 326 11.99 -18.60 7.97
N ILE A 327 12.53 -19.12 9.07
CA ILE A 327 13.77 -18.62 9.66
C ILE A 327 14.74 -19.78 9.92
N PRO A 328 16.06 -19.54 9.93
CA PRO A 328 17.03 -20.53 10.40
C PRO A 328 16.79 -20.88 11.87
N GLN A 329 17.06 -22.13 12.28
CA GLN A 329 16.90 -22.55 13.69
C GLN A 329 17.85 -21.84 14.67
N THR A 330 18.90 -21.19 14.18
CA THR A 330 19.81 -20.37 14.99
C THR A 330 19.19 -19.02 15.39
N ARG A 331 18.02 -18.67 14.86
CA ARG A 331 17.33 -17.41 15.13
C ARG A 331 16.00 -17.61 15.82
N ALA A 332 15.56 -16.59 16.54
CA ALA A 332 14.26 -16.49 17.17
C ALA A 332 13.51 -15.22 16.72
N PRO A 333 12.16 -15.25 16.68
CA PRO A 333 11.32 -14.09 16.41
C PRO A 333 11.38 -13.09 17.55
N GLY A 334 11.50 -11.79 17.23
CA GLY A 334 11.39 -10.68 18.18
C GLY A 334 10.04 -9.98 18.06
N ASP A 335 9.92 -9.06 17.11
CA ASP A 335 8.67 -8.33 16.86
C ASP A 335 8.24 -8.49 15.39
N LEU A 336 6.93 -8.49 15.18
CA LEU A 336 6.33 -8.43 13.86
C LEU A 336 6.07 -6.95 13.50
N LEU A 337 6.79 -6.44 12.52
CA LEU A 337 6.59 -5.11 11.96
C LEU A 337 5.47 -5.17 10.92
N ILE A 338 4.33 -4.56 11.22
CA ILE A 338 3.19 -4.47 10.31
C ILE A 338 2.85 -3.01 10.07
N ARG A 339 3.03 -2.52 8.83
CA ARG A 339 2.83 -1.12 8.45
C ARG A 339 3.45 -0.16 9.48
N ARG A 340 4.69 -0.48 9.86
CA ARG A 340 5.53 0.22 10.85
C ARG A 340 5.04 0.17 12.30
N GLN A 341 3.96 -0.51 12.62
CA GLN A 341 3.63 -0.85 14.00
C GLN A 341 4.39 -2.11 14.40
N ARG A 342 5.06 -2.07 15.57
CA ARG A 342 5.61 -3.28 16.20
C ARG A 342 4.50 -4.00 16.94
N VAL A 343 4.28 -5.26 16.59
CA VAL A 343 3.42 -6.20 17.30
C VAL A 343 4.34 -7.21 17.97
N HIS A 344 4.34 -7.22 19.30
CA HIS A 344 5.20 -8.12 20.06
C HIS A 344 4.80 -9.57 19.79
N VAL A 345 5.80 -10.42 19.53
CA VAL A 345 5.62 -11.84 19.31
C VAL A 345 6.10 -12.61 20.55
N PRO A 346 5.36 -13.63 21.00
CA PRO A 346 5.79 -14.46 22.13
C PRO A 346 7.15 -15.13 21.88
N ASP A 347 7.92 -15.32 22.95
CA ASP A 347 9.17 -16.07 22.90
C ASP A 347 8.89 -17.53 22.49
N LEU A 348 9.82 -18.14 21.76
CA LEU A 348 9.78 -19.56 21.42
C LEU A 348 9.82 -20.48 22.64
N ALA A 349 10.23 -19.99 23.80
CA ALA A 349 10.15 -20.71 25.07
C ALA A 349 8.73 -20.74 25.66
N ASP A 350 7.83 -19.87 25.21
CA ASP A 350 6.48 -19.76 25.74
C ASP A 350 5.53 -20.80 25.12
N SER A 351 5.47 -21.97 25.77
CA SER A 351 4.58 -23.08 25.40
C SER A 351 3.08 -22.74 25.47
N SER A 352 2.67 -21.62 26.09
CA SER A 352 1.26 -21.22 26.14
C SER A 352 0.75 -20.65 24.81
N TYR A 353 1.67 -20.20 23.93
CA TYR A 353 1.35 -19.60 22.64
C TYR A 353 1.75 -20.44 21.43
N ILE A 354 2.61 -21.45 21.60
CA ILE A 354 3.07 -22.32 20.51
C ILE A 354 2.10 -23.49 20.33
N LYS A 355 1.35 -23.44 19.23
CA LYS A 355 0.39 -24.46 18.84
C LYS A 355 1.01 -25.51 17.90
N ASP A 356 0.56 -26.76 18.03
CA ASP A 356 1.13 -27.96 17.38
C ASP A 356 1.13 -27.91 15.84
N GLU A 357 2.04 -28.69 15.23
CA GLU A 357 2.26 -28.83 13.77
C GLU A 357 0.98 -29.01 12.93
N PRO A 358 -0.04 -29.81 13.33
CA PRO A 358 -1.26 -29.98 12.54
C PRO A 358 -2.07 -28.68 12.39
N GLN A 359 -2.03 -27.79 13.38
CA GLN A 359 -2.79 -26.55 13.36
C GLN A 359 -2.22 -25.54 12.35
N ILE A 360 -0.93 -25.65 12.00
CA ILE A 360 -0.31 -24.82 10.95
C ILE A 360 -1.04 -25.03 9.62
N THR A 361 -1.31 -26.28 9.25
CA THR A 361 -2.01 -26.58 7.99
C THR A 361 -3.44 -26.02 7.98
N THR A 362 -4.14 -26.08 9.12
CA THR A 362 -5.48 -25.48 9.28
C THR A 362 -5.46 -23.94 9.16
N VAL A 363 -4.44 -23.29 9.73
CA VAL A 363 -4.31 -21.82 9.73
C VAL A 363 -3.84 -21.29 8.37
N LEU A 364 -3.03 -22.06 7.64
CA LEU A 364 -2.67 -21.71 6.27
C LEU A 364 -3.84 -21.96 5.32
N GLY A 365 -4.61 -23.03 5.52
CA GLY A 365 -5.72 -23.37 4.65
C GLY A 365 -5.25 -23.94 3.31
N ARG A 366 -6.04 -23.73 2.26
CA ARG A 366 -5.73 -24.20 0.89
C ARG A 366 -5.12 -23.08 0.07
N LEU A 367 -4.33 -23.42 -0.94
CA LEU A 367 -3.81 -22.45 -1.90
C LEU A 367 -4.98 -21.74 -2.62
N ASP A 368 -4.84 -20.43 -2.82
CA ASP A 368 -5.82 -19.64 -3.57
C ASP A 368 -5.89 -20.09 -5.02
N GLU A 369 -7.10 -20.35 -5.51
CA GLU A 369 -7.34 -20.89 -6.85
C GLU A 369 -6.81 -19.96 -7.95
N SER A 370 -6.79 -18.64 -7.72
CA SER A 370 -6.19 -17.65 -8.64
C SER A 370 -4.69 -17.85 -8.85
N GLN A 371 -3.99 -18.54 -7.94
CA GLN A 371 -2.56 -18.82 -8.08
C GLN A 371 -2.27 -20.20 -8.69
N THR A 372 -3.32 -20.98 -9.00
CA THR A 372 -3.23 -22.28 -9.68
C THR A 372 -3.60 -22.22 -11.16
N ALA A 373 -4.32 -21.18 -11.58
CA ALA A 373 -4.61 -20.94 -12.98
C ALA A 373 -3.33 -20.47 -13.69
N VAL A 374 -2.92 -21.19 -14.73
CA VAL A 374 -1.85 -20.75 -15.62
C VAL A 374 -2.40 -19.56 -16.40
N ALA A 375 -1.88 -18.35 -16.09
CA ALA A 375 -2.18 -17.12 -16.80
C ALA A 375 -1.96 -17.30 -18.32
N ASN A 376 -3.04 -17.58 -19.02
CA ASN A 376 -3.12 -17.65 -20.47
C ASN A 376 -4.43 -16.99 -20.87
N THR A 377 -4.44 -15.66 -21.00
CA THR A 377 -5.10 -14.94 -22.10
C THR A 377 -4.91 -13.43 -21.97
N ASP A 378 -3.83 -12.93 -22.59
CA ASP A 378 -3.68 -11.52 -22.96
C ASP A 378 -4.45 -11.27 -24.26
N THR A 379 -5.75 -11.02 -24.18
CA THR A 379 -6.46 -10.19 -25.16
C THR A 379 -7.74 -9.66 -24.50
N PRO A 380 -8.01 -8.34 -24.50
CA PRO A 380 -9.32 -7.84 -24.09
C PRO A 380 -10.35 -8.30 -25.13
N GLU A 381 -11.03 -9.41 -24.85
CA GLU A 381 -12.18 -9.85 -25.64
C GLU A 381 -13.35 -8.88 -25.39
N GLU A 382 -13.92 -8.34 -26.46
CA GLU A 382 -15.26 -7.74 -26.39
C GLU A 382 -16.23 -8.81 -25.88
N GLY A 383 -16.92 -8.52 -24.79
CA GLY A 383 -17.84 -9.48 -24.20
C GLY A 383 -19.05 -9.69 -25.10
N SER A 384 -19.50 -10.95 -25.22
CA SER A 384 -20.70 -11.27 -25.99
C SER A 384 -21.94 -11.21 -25.11
N ILE A 385 -23.04 -10.63 -25.61
CA ILE A 385 -24.35 -10.62 -24.95
C ILE A 385 -25.33 -11.46 -25.76
N GLY A 386 -26.00 -12.39 -25.10
CA GLY A 386 -27.06 -13.23 -25.63
C GLY A 386 -28.44 -12.58 -25.58
N ASN A 387 -29.42 -13.28 -26.17
CA ASN A 387 -30.81 -12.83 -26.16
C ASN A 387 -31.40 -12.86 -24.75
N ARG A 388 -32.26 -11.89 -24.44
CA ARG A 388 -33.00 -11.87 -23.18
C ARG A 388 -33.96 -13.05 -23.06
N GLN A 389 -33.92 -13.71 -21.91
CA GLN A 389 -34.93 -14.63 -21.44
C GLN A 389 -35.77 -13.95 -20.33
N GLY A 390 -37.07 -14.21 -20.29
CA GLY A 390 -38.01 -13.60 -19.33
C GLY A 390 -38.78 -12.36 -19.83
N ASN A 391 -39.57 -11.77 -18.94
CA ASN A 391 -40.48 -10.66 -19.24
C ASN A 391 -39.75 -9.32 -19.45
N VAL A 392 -40.42 -8.35 -20.10
CA VAL A 392 -39.88 -7.00 -20.31
C VAL A 392 -39.59 -6.31 -18.97
N SER A 393 -38.30 -6.14 -18.68
CA SER A 393 -37.78 -5.56 -17.43
C SER A 393 -37.45 -4.06 -17.53
N GLY A 394 -37.72 -3.46 -18.70
CA GLY A 394 -37.57 -2.03 -19.00
C GLY A 394 -36.13 -1.55 -19.30
N MET A 395 -35.13 -2.42 -19.17
CA MET A 395 -33.75 -2.18 -19.59
C MET A 395 -33.20 -3.44 -20.26
N LEU A 396 -32.33 -3.25 -21.26
CA LEU A 396 -31.64 -4.32 -21.98
C LEU A 396 -30.15 -4.00 -22.03
N ALA A 397 -29.30 -4.96 -21.65
CA ALA A 397 -27.86 -4.83 -21.88
C ALA A 397 -27.56 -5.01 -23.37
N THR A 398 -26.81 -4.08 -23.95
CA THR A 398 -26.47 -4.03 -25.38
C THR A 398 -24.97 -4.21 -25.66
N GLU A 399 -24.12 -3.76 -24.74
CA GLU A 399 -22.67 -3.98 -24.79
C GLU A 399 -22.15 -4.32 -23.40
N ILE A 400 -21.15 -5.21 -23.33
CA ILE A 400 -20.38 -5.46 -22.12
C ILE A 400 -18.88 -5.48 -22.45
N SER A 401 -18.11 -4.72 -21.71
CA SER A 401 -16.68 -4.56 -21.96
C SER A 401 -15.88 -4.33 -20.67
N LEU A 402 -14.59 -4.65 -20.69
CA LEU A 402 -13.65 -4.29 -19.63
C LEU A 402 -13.20 -2.85 -19.82
N SER A 403 -13.77 -1.93 -19.03
CA SER A 403 -13.42 -0.52 -19.11
C SER A 403 -13.81 0.22 -17.85
N ASN A 404 -12.83 0.94 -17.28
CA ASN A 404 -13.05 1.92 -16.21
C ASN A 404 -13.24 3.34 -16.74
N LYS A 405 -13.17 3.54 -18.06
CA LYS A 405 -13.27 4.86 -18.69
C LYS A 405 -14.72 5.32 -18.77
N LEU A 406 -14.91 6.61 -18.54
CA LEU A 406 -16.15 7.31 -18.84
C LEU A 406 -16.38 7.33 -20.36
N PRO A 407 -17.64 7.31 -20.81
CA PRO A 407 -17.96 7.37 -22.24
C PRO A 407 -17.51 8.69 -22.87
N LYS A 408 -17.54 9.78 -22.11
CA LYS A 408 -16.94 11.07 -22.50
C LYS A 408 -16.25 11.71 -21.30
N GLN A 409 -15.07 12.27 -21.54
CA GLN A 409 -14.31 13.03 -20.55
C GLN A 409 -14.93 14.42 -20.33
N PHE A 410 -14.83 14.94 -19.10
CA PHE A 410 -15.21 16.31 -18.77
C PHE A 410 -14.12 17.01 -17.95
N SER A 411 -14.20 18.33 -17.83
CA SER A 411 -13.19 19.12 -17.14
C SER A 411 -13.47 19.23 -15.64
N LYS A 412 -12.40 19.18 -14.82
CA LYS A 412 -12.44 19.52 -13.39
C LYS A 412 -13.01 20.91 -13.10
N ASN A 413 -13.03 21.81 -14.07
CA ASN A 413 -13.57 23.16 -13.90
C ASN A 413 -15.02 23.29 -14.37
N ARG A 414 -15.61 22.23 -14.91
CA ARG A 414 -16.94 22.25 -15.56
C ARG A 414 -17.82 21.09 -15.07
N TYR A 415 -18.02 21.00 -13.75
CA TYR A 415 -18.94 20.05 -13.14
C TYR A 415 -19.67 20.68 -11.94
N THR A 416 -20.82 20.11 -11.58
CA THR A 416 -21.64 20.50 -10.44
C THR A 416 -21.92 19.28 -9.57
N GLY A 417 -21.53 19.32 -8.30
CA GLY A 417 -21.74 18.23 -7.32
C GLY A 417 -20.45 17.85 -6.59
N PRO A 418 -20.50 16.99 -5.55
CA PRO A 418 -19.30 16.46 -4.92
C PRO A 418 -18.56 15.46 -5.81
N MET A 419 -17.23 15.60 -5.90
CA MET A 419 -16.34 14.65 -6.56
C MET A 419 -15.02 14.57 -5.80
N ASN A 420 -14.57 13.35 -5.53
CA ASN A 420 -13.25 13.06 -4.99
C ASN A 420 -12.43 12.27 -6.02
N TYR A 421 -11.18 12.65 -6.22
CA TYR A 421 -10.29 12.06 -7.21
C TYR A 421 -8.85 11.99 -6.68
N ASN A 422 -8.06 11.03 -7.18
CA ASN A 422 -6.67 10.85 -6.78
C ASN A 422 -5.72 11.80 -7.55
N SER A 423 -4.41 11.70 -7.28
CA SER A 423 -3.37 12.47 -7.97
C SER A 423 -3.34 12.25 -9.49
N ASP A 424 -3.85 11.11 -9.95
CA ASP A 424 -3.89 10.72 -11.37
C ASP A 424 -5.23 11.09 -12.05
N ASN A 425 -6.07 11.89 -11.37
CA ASN A 425 -7.39 12.35 -11.84
C ASN A 425 -8.41 11.23 -12.04
N GLN A 426 -8.21 10.09 -11.40
CA GLN A 426 -9.16 8.99 -11.39
C GLN A 426 -10.22 9.22 -10.32
N ILE A 427 -11.48 8.97 -10.67
CA ILE A 427 -12.62 9.21 -9.79
C ILE A 427 -12.67 8.12 -8.71
N LEU A 428 -12.69 8.55 -7.44
CA LEU A 428 -12.84 7.68 -6.29
C LEU A 428 -14.32 7.61 -5.88
N THR A 429 -14.91 8.77 -5.62
CA THR A 429 -16.34 8.95 -5.37
C THR A 429 -16.84 10.15 -6.17
N ILE A 430 -18.07 10.06 -6.68
CA ILE A 430 -18.69 11.16 -7.40
C ILE A 430 -20.21 11.10 -7.30
N ASN A 431 -20.84 12.25 -7.15
CA ASN A 431 -22.24 12.44 -7.44
C ASN A 431 -22.38 13.81 -8.09
N ALA A 432 -22.14 13.86 -9.40
CA ALA A 432 -22.02 15.12 -10.10
C ALA A 432 -22.53 15.07 -11.54
N GLU A 433 -22.84 16.26 -12.05
CA GLU A 433 -23.16 16.52 -13.45
C GLU A 433 -22.01 17.31 -14.09
N GLY A 434 -21.34 16.68 -15.06
CA GLY A 434 -20.30 17.30 -15.88
C GLY A 434 -20.87 17.93 -17.14
N VAL A 435 -20.36 19.09 -17.52
CA VAL A 435 -20.69 19.75 -18.78
C VAL A 435 -19.71 19.30 -19.85
N LEU A 436 -20.22 18.74 -20.94
CA LEU A 436 -19.41 18.30 -22.06
C LEU A 436 -19.11 19.49 -22.98
N SER A 437 -17.86 19.64 -23.37
CA SER A 437 -17.42 20.69 -24.29
C SER A 437 -16.93 20.09 -25.59
N HIS A 438 -17.07 20.86 -26.67
CA HIS A 438 -16.47 20.57 -27.96
C HIS A 438 -14.97 20.91 -27.99
N GLU A 439 -14.47 21.66 -27.00
CA GLU A 439 -13.06 22.00 -26.87
C GLU A 439 -12.27 20.87 -26.22
N ASN A 440 -11.04 20.65 -26.68
CA ASN A 440 -10.13 19.66 -26.09
C ASN A 440 -9.80 20.03 -24.64
N VAL A 441 -10.22 19.18 -23.70
CA VAL A 441 -9.85 19.31 -22.28
C VAL A 441 -8.38 18.94 -22.13
N SER A 442 -7.59 19.79 -21.48
CA SER A 442 -6.19 19.49 -21.19
C SER A 442 -6.05 18.25 -20.32
N GLN A 443 -5.03 17.43 -20.55
CA GLN A 443 -4.82 16.15 -19.85
C GLN A 443 -4.81 16.31 -18.32
N ALA A 444 -4.22 17.39 -17.81
CA ALA A 444 -4.14 17.69 -16.38
C ALA A 444 -5.51 18.02 -15.74
N ASN A 445 -6.48 18.48 -16.53
CA ASN A 445 -7.81 18.88 -16.07
C ASN A 445 -8.91 17.91 -16.50
N ALA A 446 -8.58 16.86 -17.24
CA ALA A 446 -9.56 15.90 -17.74
C ALA A 446 -9.84 14.84 -16.68
N ILE A 447 -11.13 14.65 -16.37
CA ILE A 447 -11.66 13.52 -15.63
C ILE A 447 -12.11 12.48 -16.66
N LYS A 448 -11.55 11.28 -16.58
CA LYS A 448 -11.66 10.29 -17.66
C LYS A 448 -12.11 8.92 -17.23
N GLU A 449 -11.80 8.52 -16.02
CA GLU A 449 -11.96 7.14 -15.60
C GLU A 449 -12.20 7.03 -14.12
N PHE A 450 -12.83 5.93 -13.73
CA PHE A 450 -12.93 5.52 -12.35
C PHE A 450 -11.62 4.88 -11.92
N TYR A 451 -11.22 5.19 -10.69
CA TYR A 451 -10.24 4.40 -10.00
C TYR A 451 -10.81 2.99 -9.78
N VAL A 452 -9.98 1.98 -10.06
CA VAL A 452 -10.28 0.57 -9.84
C VAL A 452 -9.17 0.01 -8.95
N PRO A 453 -9.50 -0.61 -7.80
CA PRO A 453 -8.53 -1.32 -6.99
C PRO A 453 -7.77 -2.37 -7.82
N SER A 454 -6.48 -2.57 -7.58
CA SER A 454 -5.66 -3.50 -8.38
C SER A 454 -6.14 -4.96 -8.38
N HIS A 455 -6.80 -5.42 -7.31
CA HIS A 455 -7.41 -6.77 -7.21
C HIS A 455 -8.75 -6.91 -7.95
N LYS A 456 -9.29 -5.81 -8.50
CA LYS A 456 -10.55 -5.79 -9.22
C LYS A 456 -10.32 -5.32 -10.65
N ALA A 457 -11.30 -5.62 -11.49
CA ALA A 457 -11.47 -5.00 -12.79
C ALA A 457 -12.81 -4.27 -12.83
N MET A 458 -12.92 -3.26 -13.69
CA MET A 458 -14.18 -2.60 -13.95
C MET A 458 -14.81 -3.20 -15.18
N VAL A 459 -15.97 -3.82 -14.99
CA VAL A 459 -16.85 -4.27 -16.07
C VAL A 459 -17.86 -3.17 -16.34
N ARG A 460 -17.93 -2.74 -17.59
CA ARG A 460 -18.87 -1.71 -18.06
C ARG A 460 -19.96 -2.38 -18.88
N VAL A 461 -21.21 -2.11 -18.54
CA VAL A 461 -22.39 -2.59 -19.27
C VAL A 461 -23.13 -1.37 -19.83
N LEU A 462 -23.27 -1.30 -21.16
CA LEU A 462 -24.16 -0.35 -21.80
C LEU A 462 -25.59 -0.89 -21.73
N VAL A 463 -26.50 -0.04 -21.29
CA VAL A 463 -27.91 -0.36 -21.11
C VAL A 463 -28.77 0.61 -21.91
N ASP A 464 -29.69 0.05 -22.69
CA ASP A 464 -30.71 0.81 -23.43
C ASP A 464 -32.11 0.60 -22.81
N LEU A 465 -33.00 1.55 -23.07
CA LEU A 465 -34.39 1.51 -22.63
C LEU A 465 -35.17 0.45 -23.41
N ASP A 466 -35.62 -0.59 -22.70
CA ASP A 466 -36.52 -1.56 -23.28
C ASP A 466 -37.98 -1.13 -23.11
N LYS A 467 -38.50 -0.37 -24.08
CA LYS A 467 -39.86 0.16 -24.04
C LYS A 467 -40.87 -0.87 -24.54
N ALA A 468 -41.74 -1.33 -23.64
CA ALA A 468 -42.97 -2.00 -24.04
C ALA A 468 -43.82 -1.08 -24.95
N GLN A 469 -44.32 -1.62 -26.06
CA GLN A 469 -45.07 -0.86 -27.06
C GLN A 469 -46.47 -0.43 -26.57
N SER A 470 -47.02 -1.07 -25.53
CA SER A 470 -48.36 -0.78 -24.97
C SER A 470 -48.31 0.05 -23.68
N LEU A 471 -49.34 0.89 -23.45
CA LEU A 471 -49.48 1.70 -22.23
C LEU A 471 -49.51 0.85 -20.95
N LEU A 472 -50.16 -0.33 -20.99
CA LEU A 472 -50.19 -1.30 -19.89
C LEU A 472 -48.84 -2.00 -19.67
N GLY A 473 -48.06 -2.23 -20.74
CA GLY A 473 -46.71 -2.79 -20.62
C GLY A 473 -45.72 -1.81 -20.01
N ARG A 474 -45.91 -0.50 -20.22
CA ARG A 474 -45.09 0.55 -19.60
C ARG A 474 -45.29 0.64 -18.10
N SER A 475 -46.53 0.58 -17.61
CA SER A 475 -46.79 0.57 -16.17
C SER A 475 -46.25 -0.69 -15.49
N TYR A 476 -46.33 -1.85 -16.16
CA TYR A 476 -45.76 -3.10 -15.66
C TYR A 476 -44.22 -3.08 -15.59
N ALA A 477 -43.55 -2.58 -16.64
CA ALA A 477 -42.09 -2.43 -16.66
C ALA A 477 -41.59 -1.46 -15.57
N THR A 478 -42.26 -0.32 -15.39
CA THR A 478 -41.93 0.64 -14.32
C THR A 478 -42.17 0.06 -12.93
N ALA A 479 -43.24 -0.73 -12.74
CA ALA A 479 -43.51 -1.41 -11.46
C ALA A 479 -42.47 -2.50 -11.15
N ALA A 480 -42.04 -3.25 -12.17
CA ALA A 480 -41.00 -4.27 -12.01
C ALA A 480 -39.66 -3.67 -11.52
N MET A 481 -39.30 -2.47 -11.96
CA MET A 481 -38.05 -1.79 -11.55
C MET A 481 -37.99 -1.39 -10.07
N VAL A 482 -39.11 -1.28 -9.38
CA VAL A 482 -39.14 -0.77 -7.99
C VAL A 482 -38.40 -1.70 -7.02
N ASN A 483 -38.49 -3.02 -7.24
CA ASN A 483 -37.87 -4.04 -6.39
C ASN A 483 -36.83 -4.91 -7.12
N SER A 484 -36.60 -4.66 -8.41
CA SER A 484 -35.64 -5.45 -9.20
C SER A 484 -34.21 -5.06 -8.86
N GLN A 485 -33.38 -6.07 -8.59
CA GLN A 485 -31.93 -5.90 -8.44
C GLN A 485 -31.27 -5.96 -9.83
N VAL A 486 -30.20 -5.20 -10.00
CA VAL A 486 -29.33 -5.25 -11.18
C VAL A 486 -28.06 -5.97 -10.75
N THR A 487 -27.75 -7.12 -11.35
CA THR A 487 -26.58 -7.91 -10.95
C THR A 487 -25.90 -8.60 -12.13
N LEU A 488 -24.57 -8.64 -12.11
CA LEU A 488 -23.79 -9.59 -12.90
C LEU A 488 -23.54 -10.86 -12.08
N ILE A 489 -23.47 -12.00 -12.75
CA ILE A 489 -23.17 -13.30 -12.15
C ILE A 489 -21.95 -13.89 -12.85
N ASP A 490 -20.99 -14.35 -12.05
CA ASP A 490 -19.77 -15.00 -12.53
C ASP A 490 -19.93 -16.53 -12.66
N ASP A 491 -18.86 -17.18 -13.11
CA ASP A 491 -18.74 -18.63 -13.28
C ASP A 491 -18.87 -19.43 -11.97
N LYS A 492 -18.63 -18.78 -10.82
CA LYS A 492 -18.80 -19.38 -9.48
C LYS A 492 -20.15 -19.05 -8.84
N GLY A 493 -21.01 -18.31 -9.53
CA GLY A 493 -22.32 -17.90 -9.04
C GLY A 493 -22.31 -16.70 -8.10
N SER A 494 -21.17 -16.01 -7.95
CA SER A 494 -21.08 -14.78 -7.16
C SER A 494 -21.85 -13.66 -7.85
N LYS A 495 -22.53 -12.82 -7.07
CA LYS A 495 -23.38 -11.73 -7.57
C LYS A 495 -22.72 -10.37 -7.38
N TRP A 496 -22.57 -9.63 -8.47
CA TRP A 496 -21.90 -8.33 -8.49
C TRP A 496 -22.92 -7.21 -8.75
N GLN A 497 -23.00 -6.25 -7.84
CA GLN A 497 -23.86 -5.08 -7.96
C GLN A 497 -23.12 -3.91 -8.63
N PRO A 498 -23.84 -3.00 -9.31
CA PRO A 498 -23.21 -1.83 -9.89
C PRO A 498 -22.66 -0.91 -8.81
N SER A 499 -21.37 -0.57 -8.92
CA SER A 499 -20.67 0.37 -8.04
C SER A 499 -20.92 1.83 -8.45
N GLY A 500 -21.41 2.05 -9.67
CA GLY A 500 -21.74 3.37 -10.18
C GLY A 500 -22.40 3.33 -11.57
N TYR A 501 -22.74 4.52 -12.07
CA TYR A 501 -23.23 4.70 -13.43
C TYR A 501 -22.70 6.01 -14.04
N ALA A 502 -22.70 6.06 -15.38
CA ALA A 502 -22.58 7.29 -16.15
C ALA A 502 -23.74 7.38 -17.15
N LEU A 503 -24.57 8.41 -17.02
CA LEU A 503 -25.64 8.73 -17.95
C LEU A 503 -25.16 9.82 -18.90
N LEU A 504 -25.06 9.49 -20.18
CA LEU A 504 -24.67 10.41 -21.23
C LEU A 504 -25.91 11.07 -21.83
N GLN A 505 -25.97 12.40 -21.75
CA GLN A 505 -27.06 13.22 -22.28
C GLN A 505 -26.51 14.24 -23.28
N GLU A 506 -27.42 14.94 -23.97
CA GLU A 506 -27.04 15.99 -24.92
C GLU A 506 -26.30 17.14 -24.19
N GLY A 507 -24.99 17.27 -24.46
CA GLY A 507 -24.13 18.30 -23.88
C GLY A 507 -23.72 18.10 -22.42
N LYS A 508 -24.13 17.00 -21.77
CA LYS A 508 -23.85 16.75 -20.34
C LYS A 508 -23.65 15.27 -20.03
N ILE A 509 -22.97 15.00 -18.93
CA ILE A 509 -22.80 13.64 -18.39
C ILE A 509 -23.09 13.66 -16.89
N ARG A 510 -24.01 12.80 -16.44
CA ARG A 510 -24.28 12.61 -15.00
C ARG A 510 -23.57 11.36 -14.53
N VAL A 511 -22.71 11.48 -13.52
CA VAL A 511 -21.88 10.38 -13.05
C VAL A 511 -22.10 10.20 -11.56
N LEU A 512 -22.34 8.96 -11.17
CA LEU A 512 -22.46 8.56 -9.77
C LEU A 512 -21.57 7.35 -9.51
N LYS A 513 -20.73 7.43 -8.48
CA LYS A 513 -20.00 6.30 -7.92
C LYS A 513 -19.89 6.53 -6.42
N ASP A 514 -20.42 5.59 -5.65
CA ASP A 514 -20.30 5.57 -4.19
C ASP A 514 -19.97 4.15 -3.74
N PRO A 515 -18.70 3.87 -3.38
CA PRO A 515 -18.27 2.56 -2.89
C PRO A 515 -18.97 2.13 -1.61
N ASP A 516 -19.39 3.08 -0.75
CA ASP A 516 -20.02 2.78 0.54
C ASP A 516 -21.52 2.49 0.39
N HIS A 517 -22.13 3.00 -0.68
CA HIS A 517 -23.55 2.82 -0.99
C HIS A 517 -23.74 2.31 -2.43
N PRO A 518 -23.39 1.05 -2.72
CA PRO A 518 -23.59 0.48 -4.05
C PRO A 518 -25.07 0.50 -4.44
N LEU A 519 -25.33 0.55 -5.75
CA LEU A 519 -26.66 0.63 -6.31
C LEU A 519 -27.34 -0.74 -6.20
N ARG A 520 -28.27 -0.88 -5.26
CA ARG A 520 -28.90 -2.18 -4.93
C ARG A 520 -30.18 -2.44 -5.71
N VAL A 521 -30.91 -1.38 -6.07
CA VAL A 521 -32.21 -1.49 -6.75
C VAL A 521 -32.23 -0.66 -8.01
N ALA A 522 -32.90 -1.17 -9.05
CA ALA A 522 -32.99 -0.50 -10.35
C ALA A 522 -33.63 0.90 -10.25
N LYS A 523 -34.49 1.15 -9.25
CA LYS A 523 -35.05 2.49 -8.96
C LYS A 523 -33.99 3.57 -8.66
N GLN A 524 -32.81 3.19 -8.18
CA GLN A 524 -31.71 4.14 -7.92
C GLN A 524 -30.99 4.58 -9.21
N LEU A 525 -31.25 3.89 -10.33
CA LEU A 525 -30.72 4.27 -11.62
C LEU A 525 -31.57 5.39 -12.23
N PRO A 526 -30.98 6.29 -13.02
CA PRO A 526 -31.68 7.46 -13.57
C PRO A 526 -32.56 7.10 -14.78
N ILE A 527 -33.26 5.97 -14.74
CA ILE A 527 -34.00 5.39 -15.87
C ILE A 527 -35.19 6.27 -16.25
N ALA A 528 -35.86 6.87 -15.24
CA ALA A 528 -36.96 7.79 -15.47
C ALA A 528 -36.54 9.07 -16.22
N ASP A 529 -35.26 9.45 -16.08
CA ASP A 529 -34.71 10.65 -16.70
C ASP A 529 -34.23 10.40 -18.14
N MET A 530 -34.11 9.13 -18.55
CA MET A 530 -33.57 8.75 -19.86
C MET A 530 -34.51 9.08 -21.02
N ARG A 531 -33.98 9.81 -22.00
CA ARG A 531 -34.65 10.11 -23.28
C ARG A 531 -34.16 9.19 -24.39
N LYS A 532 -34.89 9.19 -25.53
CA LYS A 532 -34.50 8.40 -26.70
C LYS A 532 -33.17 8.94 -27.25
N GLY A 533 -32.14 8.10 -27.32
CA GLY A 533 -30.78 8.48 -27.77
C GLY A 533 -29.81 8.86 -26.65
N GLU A 534 -30.24 8.79 -25.38
CA GLU A 534 -29.34 8.88 -24.21
C GLU A 534 -28.82 7.49 -23.84
N GLU A 535 -27.58 7.40 -23.39
CA GLU A 535 -26.89 6.13 -23.12
C GLU A 535 -26.58 6.01 -21.63
N LEU A 536 -26.96 4.88 -21.01
CA LEU A 536 -26.66 4.58 -19.62
C LEU A 536 -25.57 3.51 -19.53
N TYR A 537 -24.43 3.88 -18.95
CA TYR A 537 -23.32 2.99 -18.68
C TYR A 537 -23.34 2.59 -17.21
N LEU A 538 -23.49 1.30 -16.92
CA LEU A 538 -23.37 0.75 -15.58
C LEU A 538 -21.96 0.21 -15.37
N TYR A 539 -21.41 0.43 -14.18
CA TYR A 539 -20.04 0.05 -13.83
C TYR A 539 -20.09 -0.93 -12.66
N PHE A 540 -19.42 -2.07 -12.83
CA PHE A 540 -19.36 -3.15 -11.85
C PHE A 540 -17.89 -3.41 -11.50
N GLU A 541 -17.59 -3.39 -10.20
CA GLU A 541 -16.28 -3.81 -9.72
C GLU A 541 -16.31 -5.32 -9.46
N VAL A 542 -15.64 -6.07 -10.34
CA VAL A 542 -15.59 -7.54 -10.31
C VAL A 542 -14.17 -7.97 -9.96
N ASP A 543 -14.02 -9.03 -9.18
CA ASP A 543 -12.71 -9.61 -8.91
C ASP A 543 -12.02 -10.06 -10.21
N ARG A 544 -10.68 -9.96 -10.25
CA ARG A 544 -9.87 -10.49 -11.35
C ARG A 544 -9.93 -12.01 -11.44
N GLY A 545 -9.66 -12.57 -12.62
CA GLY A 545 -9.69 -14.02 -12.87
C GLY A 545 -11.09 -14.66 -12.88
N ARG A 546 -12.14 -13.86 -13.15
CA ARG A 546 -13.55 -14.31 -13.19
C ARG A 546 -14.09 -14.33 -14.61
N VAL A 547 -15.06 -15.19 -14.89
CA VAL A 547 -15.81 -15.14 -16.14
C VAL A 547 -17.25 -14.73 -15.85
N ILE A 548 -17.68 -13.59 -16.37
CA ILE A 548 -19.07 -13.15 -16.26
C ILE A 548 -19.93 -13.99 -17.21
N THR A 549 -20.95 -14.66 -16.66
CA THR A 549 -21.81 -15.60 -17.38
C THR A 549 -23.23 -15.11 -17.57
N ARG A 550 -23.70 -14.20 -16.72
CA ARG A 550 -25.09 -13.72 -16.77
C ARG A 550 -25.23 -12.28 -16.30
N TYR A 551 -26.13 -11.55 -16.96
CA TYR A 551 -26.66 -10.28 -16.49
C TYR A 551 -28.11 -10.45 -16.09
N GLU A 552 -28.47 -10.03 -14.87
CA GLU A 552 -29.81 -10.11 -14.33
C GLU A 552 -30.38 -8.74 -14.01
N LEU A 553 -31.65 -8.58 -14.37
CA LEU A 553 -32.46 -7.44 -13.97
C LEU A 553 -33.85 -7.93 -13.53
N GLY A 554 -34.03 -8.06 -12.23
CA GLY A 554 -35.28 -8.59 -11.67
C GLY A 554 -35.52 -10.03 -12.09
N HIS A 555 -36.58 -10.26 -12.88
CA HIS A 555 -36.93 -11.58 -13.43
C HIS A 555 -36.45 -11.79 -14.88
N ALA A 556 -35.74 -10.82 -15.46
CA ALA A 556 -35.14 -10.95 -16.79
C ALA A 556 -33.65 -11.31 -16.64
N ASN A 557 -33.20 -12.21 -17.50
CA ASN A 557 -31.81 -12.64 -17.59
C ASN A 557 -31.32 -12.57 -19.03
N GLN A 558 -30.05 -12.20 -19.19
CA GLN A 558 -29.31 -12.28 -20.44
C GLN A 558 -28.06 -13.10 -20.19
N ASP A 559 -27.83 -14.10 -21.04
CA ASP A 559 -26.56 -14.81 -21.04
C ASP A 559 -25.49 -13.84 -21.51
N VAL A 560 -24.37 -13.81 -20.80
CA VAL A 560 -23.24 -12.92 -21.11
C VAL A 560 -21.97 -13.74 -21.05
N ARG A 561 -20.96 -13.37 -21.84
CA ARG A 561 -19.63 -13.96 -21.70
C ARG A 561 -18.59 -12.86 -21.77
N LEU A 562 -17.92 -12.63 -20.65
CA LEU A 562 -16.77 -11.72 -20.56
C LEU A 562 -15.74 -12.32 -19.60
N THR A 563 -14.52 -12.52 -20.08
CA THR A 563 -13.39 -12.98 -19.26
C THR A 563 -12.72 -11.77 -18.62
N VAL A 564 -12.62 -11.76 -17.29
CA VAL A 564 -11.89 -10.75 -16.52
C VAL A 564 -10.45 -11.23 -16.31
N PRO A 565 -9.43 -10.55 -16.87
CA PRO A 565 -8.04 -10.98 -16.75
C PRO A 565 -7.56 -10.95 -15.29
N GLU A 566 -6.56 -11.77 -15.00
CA GLU A 566 -5.91 -11.87 -13.69
C GLU A 566 -5.17 -10.61 -13.25
#